data_AF-A0A3D0T2R1-F1
#
_entry.id   AF-A0A3D0T2R1-F1
#
_cell.length_a   1.000
_cell.length_b   1.000
_cell.length_c   1.000
_cell.angle_alpha   90.00
_cell.angle_beta   90.00
_cell.angle_gamma   90.00
#
_symmetry.space_group_name_H-M   'P 1'
#
loop_
_entity.id
_entity.type
_entity.pdbx_description
1 polymer ?
#
loop_
_entity_poly.entity_id
_entity_poly.type
_entity_poly.pdbx_seq_one_letter_code
_entity_poly.pdbx_strand_id
1 'polypeptide(L)'
;VISNKPVWLTRVDGHAAWVNTKALELAGITNDTPDPAGGQIIRDENGQATGVLIDNAMDLVAEVMPKQSSKLYQAQLKAAGEHLLSVGITAMHDAGIGHHVYDFYLARAAEQSLPVRIYAMLSATDPTLPDMLDTGIIRSSDDFLFIRSVKAYGDGALGSRGAALIKPYSDAPHQHGLLLTQPEDFPKIFQQVLGAGFQLNFHAIGDRANQMVLDEFERTFSSTGGQELRNRVEHAQVIAAEDLSRFAELKVLPSMQPTHATSDKNM
;
A
#
# COMPACT_ATOMS: atom_id res chain seq x y z
N VAL A 1 13.01 28.83 -7.17
CA VAL A 1 12.23 28.46 -5.97
C VAL A 1 10.75 28.71 -6.27
N ILE A 2 9.88 27.70 -6.14
CA ILE A 2 8.42 27.89 -6.23
C ILE A 2 7.93 28.17 -4.80
N SER A 3 7.81 29.44 -4.43
CA SER A 3 7.48 29.85 -3.04
C SER A 3 5.98 29.96 -2.77
N ASN A 4 5.17 30.22 -3.81
CA ASN A 4 3.76 30.61 -3.64
C ASN A 4 2.77 29.49 -3.98
N LYS A 5 3.26 28.27 -4.22
CA LYS A 5 2.42 27.09 -4.50
C LYS A 5 2.93 25.91 -3.68
N PRO A 6 2.05 25.10 -3.06
CA PRO A 6 2.49 23.85 -2.45
C PRO A 6 3.07 22.93 -3.52
N VAL A 7 4.18 22.27 -3.18
CA VAL A 7 4.85 21.27 -4.02
C VAL A 7 4.89 19.97 -3.24
N TRP A 8 4.52 18.88 -3.90
CA TRP A 8 4.49 17.52 -3.38
C TRP A 8 5.14 16.59 -4.42
N LEU A 9 6.28 16.00 -4.08
CA LEU A 9 7.02 15.08 -4.94
C LEU A 9 7.20 13.76 -4.20
N THR A 10 6.60 12.68 -4.69
CA THR A 10 6.77 11.35 -4.09
C THR A 10 8.02 10.67 -4.65
N ARG A 11 8.71 9.92 -3.79
CA ARG A 11 9.72 8.97 -4.21
C ARG A 11 9.04 7.84 -4.99
N VAL A 12 9.77 7.25 -5.94
CA VAL A 12 9.26 6.21 -6.84
C VAL A 12 8.78 4.95 -6.12
N ASP A 13 9.30 4.67 -4.93
CA ASP A 13 8.88 3.55 -4.08
C ASP A 13 7.59 3.83 -3.30
N GLY A 14 7.09 5.07 -3.30
CA GLY A 14 5.89 5.47 -2.57
C GLY A 14 6.06 5.64 -1.06
N HIS A 15 7.27 5.45 -0.52
CA HIS A 15 7.54 5.45 0.93
C HIS A 15 8.17 6.75 1.45
N ALA A 16 8.31 7.76 0.58
CA ALA A 16 8.73 9.09 0.97
C ALA A 16 8.12 10.17 0.08
N ALA A 17 7.93 11.36 0.63
CA ALA A 17 7.63 12.57 -0.11
C ALA A 17 8.58 13.70 0.26
N TRP A 18 8.96 14.50 -0.72
CA TRP A 18 9.54 15.81 -0.49
C TRP A 18 8.49 16.90 -0.74
N VAL A 19 8.35 17.79 0.24
CA VAL A 19 7.42 18.91 0.20
C VAL A 19 8.15 20.23 0.43
N ASN A 20 7.65 21.31 -0.17
CA ASN A 20 8.19 22.64 0.11
C ASN A 20 7.60 23.23 1.40
N THR A 21 8.23 24.30 1.89
CA THR A 21 7.77 25.04 3.08
C THR A 21 6.29 25.43 3.00
N LYS A 22 5.79 25.78 1.80
CA LYS A 22 4.38 26.16 1.66
C LYS A 22 3.41 25.00 1.95
N ALA A 23 3.77 23.78 1.56
CA ALA A 23 2.99 22.60 1.86
C ALA A 23 3.06 22.24 3.36
N LEU A 24 4.23 22.37 4.00
CA LEU A 24 4.36 22.20 5.46
C LEU A 24 3.49 23.18 6.24
N GLU A 25 3.51 24.47 5.86
CA GLU A 25 2.66 25.51 6.46
C GLU A 25 1.16 25.19 6.34
N LEU A 26 0.72 24.74 5.16
CA LEU A 26 -0.68 24.40 4.92
C LEU A 26 -1.12 23.18 5.76
N ALA A 27 -0.21 22.23 5.95
CA ALA A 27 -0.41 21.05 6.79
C ALA A 27 -0.25 21.34 8.30
N GLY A 28 0.17 22.54 8.68
CA GLY A 28 0.44 22.89 10.08
C GLY A 28 1.66 22.18 10.69
N ILE A 29 2.56 21.65 9.87
CA ILE A 29 3.78 20.98 10.33
C ILE A 29 4.81 22.04 10.74
N THR A 30 5.28 21.95 11.99
CA THR A 30 6.34 22.77 12.55
C THR A 30 7.55 21.91 12.93
N ASN A 31 8.64 22.54 13.36
CA ASN A 31 9.82 21.82 13.85
C ASN A 31 9.50 20.92 15.06
N ASP A 32 8.47 21.28 15.84
CA ASP A 32 8.03 20.60 17.06
C ASP A 32 6.95 19.53 16.80
N THR A 33 6.45 19.39 15.58
CA THR A 33 5.43 18.36 15.24
C THR A 33 6.00 16.96 15.50
N PRO A 34 5.43 16.13 16.38
CA PRO A 34 5.97 14.80 16.64
C PRO A 34 5.87 13.91 15.40
N ASP A 35 6.76 12.93 15.30
CA ASP A 35 6.65 11.89 14.27
C ASP A 35 5.40 11.02 14.56
N PRO A 36 4.56 10.74 13.54
CA PRO A 36 3.40 9.86 13.74
C PRO A 36 3.83 8.39 13.86
N ALA A 37 2.95 7.56 14.42
CA ALA A 37 3.18 6.11 14.43
C ALA A 37 3.37 5.58 13.00
N GLY A 38 4.44 4.81 12.77
CA GLY A 38 4.75 4.26 11.45
C GLY A 38 5.22 5.30 10.42
N GLY A 39 5.69 6.47 10.84
CA GLY A 39 6.22 7.50 9.94
C GLY A 39 7.31 8.34 10.59
N GLN A 40 8.02 9.13 9.79
CA GLN A 40 9.08 10.00 10.27
C GLN A 40 9.13 11.33 9.50
N ILE A 41 9.31 12.45 10.22
CA ILE A 41 9.62 13.74 9.64
C ILE A 41 11.14 13.96 9.72
N ILE A 42 11.82 13.99 8.58
CA ILE A 42 13.28 14.18 8.55
C ILE A 42 13.62 15.62 8.93
N ARG A 43 14.51 15.76 9.92
CA ARG A 43 15.02 17.04 10.41
C ARG A 43 16.50 17.21 10.10
N ASP A 44 16.91 18.45 9.90
CA ASP A 44 18.31 18.80 9.76
C ASP A 44 19.03 18.87 11.12
N GLU A 45 20.33 19.22 11.11
CA GLU A 45 21.16 19.34 12.31
C GLU A 45 20.68 20.41 13.30
N ASN A 46 19.85 21.36 12.85
CA ASN A 46 19.26 22.40 13.68
C ASN A 46 17.85 22.03 14.17
N GLY A 47 17.39 20.81 13.90
CA GLY A 47 16.06 20.32 14.24
C GLY A 47 14.95 20.86 13.32
N GLN A 48 15.28 21.46 12.18
CA GLN A 48 14.29 22.01 11.26
C GLN A 48 13.71 20.94 10.36
N ALA A 49 12.38 20.93 10.18
CA ALA A 49 11.73 20.01 9.27
C ALA A 49 12.19 20.28 7.83
N THR A 50 12.83 19.28 7.20
CA THR A 50 13.46 19.40 5.88
C THR A 50 12.46 19.37 4.72
N GLY A 51 11.21 18.98 5.01
CA GLY A 51 10.19 18.67 4.01
C GLY A 51 10.25 17.23 3.49
N VAL A 52 11.21 16.41 3.93
CA VAL A 52 11.19 14.97 3.64
C VAL A 52 10.34 14.26 4.70
N LEU A 53 9.25 13.63 4.25
CA LEU A 53 8.28 12.88 5.05
C LEU A 53 8.36 11.40 4.64
N ILE A 54 8.47 10.50 5.61
CA ILE A 54 8.62 9.06 5.41
C ILE A 54 7.35 8.35 5.87
N ASP A 55 6.86 7.42 5.03
CA ASP A 55 5.70 6.56 5.32
C ASP A 55 4.49 7.35 5.85
N ASN A 56 3.90 6.98 7.00
CA ASN A 56 2.67 7.61 7.52
C ASN A 56 2.81 9.12 7.81
N ALA A 57 4.03 9.68 7.86
CA ALA A 57 4.22 11.12 7.95
C ALA A 57 3.78 11.87 6.69
N MET A 58 3.69 11.17 5.54
CA MET A 58 3.17 11.71 4.30
C MET A 58 1.70 12.13 4.43
N ASP A 59 0.92 11.41 5.23
CA ASP A 59 -0.53 11.65 5.37
C ASP A 59 -0.84 13.03 5.97
N LEU A 60 0.04 13.54 6.83
CA LEU A 60 -0.08 14.88 7.44
C LEU A 60 -0.27 16.00 6.41
N VAL A 61 0.34 15.85 5.23
CA VAL A 61 0.17 16.82 4.13
C VAL A 61 -0.86 16.34 3.11
N ALA A 62 -1.02 15.02 2.92
CA ALA A 62 -2.00 14.47 1.98
C ALA A 62 -3.42 14.95 2.30
N GLU A 63 -3.76 15.13 3.58
CA GLU A 63 -5.06 15.64 4.04
C GLU A 63 -5.41 17.04 3.52
N VAL A 64 -4.40 17.90 3.32
CA VAL A 64 -4.58 19.28 2.84
C VAL A 64 -4.41 19.41 1.32
N MET A 65 -4.12 18.30 0.63
CA MET A 65 -4.00 18.29 -0.82
C MET A 65 -5.38 18.47 -1.49
N PRO A 66 -5.43 19.11 -2.68
CA PRO A 66 -6.68 19.24 -3.42
C PRO A 66 -7.32 17.87 -3.66
N LYS A 67 -8.61 17.76 -3.34
CA LYS A 67 -9.39 16.55 -3.64
C LYS A 67 -9.34 16.27 -5.14
N GLN A 68 -9.12 15.01 -5.47
CA GLN A 68 -9.15 14.54 -6.85
C GLN A 68 -10.57 14.71 -7.42
N SER A 69 -10.67 15.13 -8.67
CA SER A 69 -11.97 15.25 -9.37
C SER A 69 -12.20 14.05 -10.28
N SER A 70 -13.46 13.72 -10.58
CA SER A 70 -13.78 12.66 -11.56
C SER A 70 -13.13 12.90 -12.92
N LYS A 71 -12.93 14.16 -13.33
CA LYS A 71 -12.20 14.51 -14.55
C LYS A 71 -10.73 14.10 -14.48
N LEU A 72 -10.11 14.24 -13.31
CA LEU A 72 -8.72 13.84 -13.09
C LEU A 72 -8.59 12.30 -13.08
N TYR A 73 -9.49 11.60 -12.37
CA TYR A 73 -9.53 10.14 -12.42
C TYR A 73 -9.74 9.60 -13.85
N GLN A 74 -10.63 10.21 -14.63
CA GLN A 74 -10.83 9.84 -16.03
C GLN A 74 -9.56 10.03 -16.87
N ALA A 75 -8.84 11.14 -16.68
CA ALA A 75 -7.59 11.41 -17.39
C ALA A 75 -6.49 10.42 -16.99
N GLN A 76 -6.36 10.10 -15.69
CA GLN A 76 -5.41 9.12 -15.17
C GLN A 76 -5.71 7.71 -15.69
N LEU A 77 -6.97 7.26 -15.59
CA LEU A 77 -7.40 5.95 -16.08
C LEU A 77 -7.16 5.81 -17.59
N LYS A 78 -7.48 6.85 -18.37
CA LYS A 78 -7.22 6.87 -19.81
C LYS A 78 -5.73 6.74 -20.11
N ALA A 79 -4.89 7.54 -19.46
CA ALA A 79 -3.44 7.52 -19.68
C ALA A 79 -2.83 6.15 -19.30
N ALA A 80 -3.22 5.60 -18.14
CA ALA A 80 -2.78 4.28 -17.69
C ALA A 80 -3.23 3.18 -18.67
N GLY A 81 -4.50 3.19 -19.08
CA GLY A 81 -5.05 2.23 -20.04
C GLY A 81 -4.34 2.28 -21.40
N GLU A 82 -4.14 3.47 -21.96
CA GLU A 82 -3.40 3.64 -23.22
C GLU A 82 -1.96 3.12 -23.11
N HIS A 83 -1.28 3.40 -22.00
CA HIS A 83 0.07 2.92 -21.78
C HIS A 83 0.13 1.38 -21.65
N LEU A 84 -0.71 0.80 -20.79
CA LEU A 84 -0.76 -0.66 -20.59
C LEU A 84 -1.05 -1.40 -21.90
N LEU A 85 -2.05 -0.93 -22.66
CA LEU A 85 -2.38 -1.50 -23.96
C LEU A 85 -1.23 -1.35 -24.97
N SER A 86 -0.50 -0.23 -24.95
CA SER A 86 0.66 -0.03 -25.84
C SER A 86 1.79 -1.03 -25.62
N VAL A 87 1.87 -1.63 -24.43
CA VAL A 87 2.85 -2.67 -24.07
C VAL A 87 2.22 -4.07 -23.96
N GLY A 88 0.98 -4.25 -24.44
CA GLY A 88 0.29 -5.54 -24.50
C GLY A 88 -0.32 -6.02 -23.18
N ILE A 89 -0.39 -5.19 -22.15
CA ILE A 89 -1.05 -5.51 -20.88
C ILE A 89 -2.54 -5.22 -20.99
N THR A 90 -3.37 -6.27 -20.89
CA THR A 90 -4.84 -6.18 -21.05
C THR A 90 -5.61 -6.34 -19.74
N ALA A 91 -4.92 -6.58 -18.63
CA ALA A 91 -5.50 -6.71 -17.30
C ALA A 91 -4.48 -6.27 -16.24
N MET A 92 -4.96 -5.66 -15.15
CA MET A 92 -4.12 -5.22 -14.04
C MET A 92 -4.79 -5.47 -12.70
N HIS A 93 -3.98 -5.53 -11.65
CA HIS A 93 -4.44 -5.45 -10.28
C HIS A 93 -4.18 -4.03 -9.76
N ASP A 94 -5.21 -3.35 -9.28
CA ASP A 94 -5.09 -2.00 -8.73
C ASP A 94 -5.14 -2.04 -7.21
N ALA A 95 -4.01 -1.75 -6.56
CA ALA A 95 -3.81 -2.03 -5.15
C ALA A 95 -4.14 -0.83 -4.26
N GLY A 96 -4.99 -1.02 -3.26
CA GLY A 96 -5.26 -0.02 -2.23
C GLY A 96 -6.18 1.11 -2.69
N ILE A 97 -7.19 0.80 -3.50
CA ILE A 97 -8.16 1.81 -3.93
C ILE A 97 -9.01 2.27 -2.75
N GLY A 98 -9.14 3.58 -2.58
CA GLY A 98 -10.09 4.18 -1.63
C GLY A 98 -11.52 4.25 -2.20
N HIS A 99 -12.49 4.57 -1.35
CA HIS A 99 -13.92 4.60 -1.69
C HIS A 99 -14.26 5.49 -2.89
N HIS A 100 -13.57 6.62 -3.07
CA HIS A 100 -13.77 7.48 -4.25
C HIS A 100 -13.40 6.81 -5.57
N VAL A 101 -12.33 6.00 -5.58
CA VAL A 101 -11.91 5.24 -6.77
C VAL A 101 -12.81 4.02 -6.98
N TYR A 102 -13.25 3.40 -5.89
CA TYR A 102 -14.28 2.36 -5.91
C TYR A 102 -15.56 2.85 -6.61
N ASP A 103 -16.15 3.96 -6.17
CA ASP A 103 -17.34 4.56 -6.77
C ASP A 103 -17.11 4.93 -8.25
N PHE A 104 -15.93 5.49 -8.53
CA PHE A 104 -15.54 5.84 -9.89
C PHE A 104 -15.48 4.60 -10.79
N TYR A 105 -14.87 3.50 -10.35
CA TYR A 105 -14.81 2.25 -11.10
C TYR A 105 -16.17 1.60 -11.30
N LEU A 106 -17.05 1.62 -10.29
CA LEU A 106 -18.43 1.15 -10.46
C LEU A 106 -19.16 1.91 -11.56
N ALA A 107 -19.03 3.24 -11.58
CA ALA A 107 -19.64 4.06 -12.62
C ALA A 107 -19.06 3.77 -14.02
N ARG A 108 -17.73 3.61 -14.15
CA ARG A 108 -17.10 3.27 -15.44
C ARG A 108 -17.44 1.86 -15.91
N ALA A 109 -17.58 0.91 -15.00
CA ALA A 109 -18.00 -0.45 -15.33
C ALA A 109 -19.46 -0.49 -15.79
N ALA A 110 -20.35 0.28 -15.16
CA ALA A 110 -21.74 0.42 -15.60
C ALA A 110 -21.84 1.07 -17.01
N GLU A 111 -20.92 1.97 -17.33
CA GLU A 111 -20.78 2.60 -18.64
C GLU A 111 -19.99 1.74 -19.66
N GLN A 112 -19.47 0.58 -19.24
CA GLN A 112 -18.59 -0.29 -20.05
C GLN A 112 -17.40 0.47 -20.66
N SER A 113 -16.84 1.43 -19.90
CA SER A 113 -15.83 2.37 -20.37
C SER A 113 -14.45 2.15 -19.74
N LEU A 114 -14.23 1.01 -19.09
CA LEU A 114 -12.91 0.64 -18.56
C LEU A 114 -11.98 0.22 -19.71
N PRO A 115 -10.74 0.77 -19.79
CA PRO A 115 -9.86 0.50 -20.94
C PRO A 115 -9.21 -0.88 -20.90
N VAL A 116 -9.08 -1.47 -19.72
CA VAL A 116 -8.50 -2.80 -19.45
C VAL A 116 -9.30 -3.48 -18.33
N ARG A 117 -9.10 -4.79 -18.13
CA ARG A 117 -9.70 -5.49 -16.99
C ARG A 117 -9.01 -5.07 -15.70
N ILE A 118 -9.78 -4.67 -14.70
CA ILE A 118 -9.28 -4.19 -13.42
C ILE A 118 -9.71 -5.17 -12.33
N TYR A 119 -8.72 -5.72 -11.65
CA TYR A 119 -8.88 -6.43 -10.40
C TYR A 119 -8.53 -5.50 -9.25
N ALA A 120 -9.53 -4.89 -8.61
CA ALA A 120 -9.32 -3.86 -7.61
C ALA A 120 -9.16 -4.46 -6.21
N MET A 121 -8.18 -3.95 -5.46
CA MET A 121 -7.96 -4.24 -4.05
C MET A 121 -8.37 -3.02 -3.23
N LEU A 122 -9.39 -3.14 -2.39
CA LEU A 122 -9.83 -2.07 -1.49
C LEU A 122 -8.72 -1.73 -0.49
N SER A 123 -8.58 -0.47 -0.09
CA SER A 123 -7.64 -0.11 0.98
C SER A 123 -8.12 -0.60 2.34
N ALA A 124 -7.26 -1.31 3.08
CA ALA A 124 -7.53 -1.72 4.47
C ALA A 124 -7.71 -0.54 5.44
N THR A 125 -7.17 0.63 5.09
CA THR A 125 -7.19 1.84 5.91
C THR A 125 -8.33 2.79 5.54
N ASP A 126 -9.12 2.49 4.50
CA ASP A 126 -10.27 3.33 4.16
C ASP A 126 -11.33 3.21 5.27
N PRO A 127 -11.79 4.33 5.87
CA PRO A 127 -12.77 4.30 6.95
C PRO A 127 -14.11 3.69 6.53
N THR A 128 -14.44 3.67 5.24
CA THR A 128 -15.67 3.06 4.71
C THR A 128 -15.45 1.62 4.22
N LEU A 129 -14.31 1.00 4.53
CA LEU A 129 -14.05 -0.40 4.20
C LEU A 129 -15.16 -1.35 4.70
N PRO A 130 -15.70 -1.23 5.94
CA PRO A 130 -16.80 -2.09 6.38
C PRO A 130 -18.01 -2.04 5.43
N ASP A 131 -18.41 -0.85 4.98
CA ASP A 131 -19.54 -0.66 4.07
C ASP A 131 -19.27 -1.30 2.68
N MET A 132 -18.03 -1.19 2.19
CA MET A 132 -17.61 -1.82 0.94
C MET A 132 -17.56 -3.36 1.04
N LEU A 133 -17.15 -3.90 2.19
CA LEU A 133 -17.17 -5.35 2.44
C LEU A 133 -18.60 -5.88 2.56
N ASP A 134 -19.49 -5.15 3.24
CA ASP A 134 -20.91 -5.50 3.40
C ASP A 134 -21.67 -5.46 2.06
N THR A 135 -21.26 -4.61 1.13
CA THR A 135 -21.77 -4.61 -0.26
C THR A 135 -21.46 -5.93 -0.98
N GLY A 136 -20.40 -6.62 -0.57
CA GLY A 136 -19.99 -7.91 -1.10
C GLY A 136 -19.12 -7.83 -2.35
N ILE A 137 -18.80 -9.01 -2.88
CA ILE A 137 -17.92 -9.15 -4.04
C ILE A 137 -18.58 -8.61 -5.31
N ILE A 138 -17.86 -7.78 -6.06
CA ILE A 138 -18.36 -7.14 -7.29
C ILE A 138 -17.68 -7.74 -8.50
N ARG A 139 -18.46 -8.15 -9.50
CA ARG A 139 -17.98 -8.51 -10.84
C ARG A 139 -18.89 -7.86 -11.87
N SER A 140 -18.32 -7.02 -12.73
CA SER A 140 -19.11 -6.39 -13.80
C SER A 140 -19.58 -7.43 -14.83
N SER A 141 -20.70 -7.16 -15.49
CA SER A 141 -21.32 -8.07 -16.46
C SER A 141 -20.46 -8.32 -17.70
N ASP A 142 -19.57 -7.38 -18.03
CA ASP A 142 -18.62 -7.45 -19.15
C ASP A 142 -17.25 -8.03 -18.74
N ASP A 143 -17.06 -8.41 -17.47
CA ASP A 143 -15.81 -8.94 -16.92
C ASP A 143 -14.61 -7.96 -16.93
N PHE A 144 -14.88 -6.64 -17.02
CA PHE A 144 -13.86 -5.60 -16.94
C PHE A 144 -13.55 -5.11 -15.53
N LEU A 145 -14.40 -5.37 -14.54
CA LEU A 145 -14.16 -5.02 -13.14
C LEU A 145 -14.40 -6.21 -12.22
N PHE A 146 -13.44 -6.47 -11.33
CA PHE A 146 -13.56 -7.43 -10.24
C PHE A 146 -13.03 -6.81 -8.94
N ILE A 147 -13.89 -6.67 -7.92
CA ILE A 147 -13.52 -6.21 -6.58
C ILE A 147 -13.81 -7.37 -5.61
N ARG A 148 -12.75 -8.03 -5.15
CA ARG A 148 -12.85 -9.13 -4.17
C ARG A 148 -11.66 -9.23 -3.22
N SER A 149 -10.82 -8.20 -3.17
CA SER A 149 -9.60 -8.23 -2.37
C SER A 149 -9.39 -6.92 -1.64
N VAL A 150 -8.59 -6.97 -0.58
CA VAL A 150 -8.20 -5.83 0.25
C VAL A 150 -6.68 -5.78 0.32
N LYS A 151 -6.10 -4.60 0.13
CA LYS A 151 -4.67 -4.31 0.29
C LYS A 151 -4.41 -3.77 1.69
N ALA A 152 -3.49 -4.39 2.42
CA ALA A 152 -3.00 -3.92 3.71
C ALA A 152 -1.47 -3.73 3.69
N TYR A 153 -0.93 -3.02 4.68
CA TYR A 153 0.48 -2.64 4.75
C TYR A 153 1.16 -3.08 6.05
N GLY A 154 2.22 -3.88 5.95
CA GLY A 154 3.01 -4.34 7.11
C GLY A 154 4.17 -3.43 7.43
N ASP A 155 5.05 -3.17 6.46
CA ASP A 155 6.29 -2.42 6.63
C ASP A 155 6.58 -1.46 5.45
N GLY A 156 7.69 -0.74 5.54
CA GLY A 156 8.13 0.20 4.50
C GLY A 156 8.90 -0.49 3.37
N ALA A 157 9.78 0.24 2.69
CA ALA A 157 10.68 -0.29 1.67
C ALA A 157 12.14 -0.39 2.14
N LEU A 158 12.93 -1.25 1.48
CA LEU A 158 14.37 -1.37 1.74
C LEU A 158 15.11 -0.05 1.49
N GLY A 159 14.78 0.63 0.39
CA GLY A 159 15.49 1.85 -0.01
C GLY A 159 15.30 3.03 0.94
N SER A 160 14.24 3.08 1.75
CA SER A 160 14.04 4.07 2.83
C SER A 160 14.50 3.55 4.19
N ARG A 161 15.01 2.32 4.26
CA ARG A 161 15.23 1.54 5.47
C ARG A 161 13.97 1.40 6.33
N GLY A 162 12.80 1.34 5.68
CA GLY A 162 11.50 1.16 6.30
C GLY A 162 11.05 -0.30 6.38
N ALA A 163 11.58 -1.19 5.51
CA ALA A 163 11.25 -2.60 5.57
C ALA A 163 11.71 -3.24 6.89
N ALA A 164 10.84 -4.00 7.54
CA ALA A 164 11.09 -4.51 8.89
C ALA A 164 11.95 -5.76 8.84
N LEU A 165 13.17 -5.67 9.37
CA LEU A 165 14.16 -6.74 9.35
C LEU A 165 14.37 -7.39 10.73
N ILE A 166 14.62 -8.70 10.76
CA ILE A 166 14.99 -9.44 11.97
C ILE A 166 16.35 -8.96 12.46
N LYS A 167 17.33 -8.89 11.57
CA LYS A 167 18.67 -8.34 11.83
C LYS A 167 18.71 -6.86 11.44
N PRO A 168 19.61 -6.05 12.04
CA PRO A 168 19.73 -4.67 11.64
C PRO A 168 20.22 -4.54 10.19
N TYR A 169 19.90 -3.42 9.57
CA TYR A 169 20.39 -3.05 8.24
C TYR A 169 21.93 -3.04 8.23
N SER A 170 22.54 -3.60 7.18
CA SER A 170 24.01 -3.70 7.08
C SER A 170 24.72 -2.35 6.99
N ASP A 171 24.02 -1.33 6.46
CA ASP A 171 24.48 0.05 6.30
C ASP A 171 23.96 1.00 7.40
N ALA A 172 23.11 0.50 8.30
CA ALA A 172 22.57 1.21 9.46
C ALA A 172 22.43 0.25 10.66
N PRO A 173 23.53 -0.03 11.40
CA PRO A 173 23.61 -1.11 12.39
C PRO A 173 22.64 -1.04 13.58
N HIS A 174 21.92 0.06 13.75
CA HIS A 174 20.92 0.28 14.80
C HIS A 174 19.48 0.31 14.28
N GLN A 175 19.29 0.21 12.96
CA GLN A 175 17.99 0.31 12.32
C GLN A 175 17.49 -1.08 11.95
N HIS A 176 16.24 -1.37 12.28
CA HIS A 176 15.54 -2.63 11.96
C HIS A 176 14.33 -2.39 11.04
N GLY A 177 14.19 -1.19 10.49
CA GLY A 177 12.96 -0.76 9.81
C GLY A 177 11.83 -0.42 10.77
N LEU A 178 10.63 -0.29 10.22
CA LEU A 178 9.44 0.07 10.95
C LEU A 178 8.24 -0.76 10.48
N LEU A 179 7.27 -0.91 11.37
CA LEU A 179 5.97 -1.48 11.03
C LEU A 179 4.98 -0.34 10.79
N LEU A 180 4.33 -0.33 9.63
CA LEU A 180 3.28 0.64 9.28
C LEU A 180 2.02 0.33 10.08
N THR A 181 1.58 -0.93 10.03
CA THR A 181 0.51 -1.46 10.87
C THR A 181 1.13 -2.10 12.10
N GLN A 182 0.65 -1.78 13.30
CA GLN A 182 1.20 -2.38 14.52
C GLN A 182 0.69 -3.82 14.71
N PRO A 183 1.48 -4.73 15.33
CA PRO A 183 1.10 -6.14 15.50
C PRO A 183 -0.25 -6.34 16.21
N GLU A 184 -0.62 -5.46 17.13
CA GLU A 184 -1.91 -5.48 17.82
C GLU A 184 -3.12 -5.28 16.89
N ASP A 185 -2.94 -4.61 15.75
CA ASP A 185 -4.01 -4.31 14.80
C ASP A 185 -4.19 -5.42 13.74
N PHE A 186 -3.19 -6.28 13.56
CA PHE A 186 -3.20 -7.39 12.61
C PHE A 186 -4.44 -8.28 12.76
N PRO A 187 -4.76 -8.84 13.95
CA PRO A 187 -5.95 -9.67 14.13
C PRO A 187 -7.23 -9.03 13.63
N LYS A 188 -7.43 -7.75 13.92
CA LYS A 188 -8.64 -7.03 13.53
C LYS A 188 -8.76 -6.96 12.00
N ILE A 189 -7.68 -6.61 11.31
CA ILE A 189 -7.66 -6.50 9.84
C ILE A 189 -7.91 -7.86 9.21
N PHE A 190 -7.21 -8.90 9.66
CA PHE A 190 -7.34 -10.25 9.10
C PHE A 190 -8.73 -10.83 9.31
N GLN A 191 -9.28 -10.70 10.52
CA GLN A 191 -10.64 -11.18 10.83
C GLN A 191 -11.70 -10.43 10.02
N GLN A 192 -11.59 -9.11 9.90
CA GLN A 192 -12.53 -8.31 9.13
C GLN A 192 -12.55 -8.71 7.65
N VAL A 193 -11.37 -8.83 7.02
CA VAL A 193 -11.26 -9.11 5.58
C VAL A 193 -11.60 -10.56 5.26
N LEU A 194 -10.98 -11.52 5.95
CA LEU A 194 -11.19 -12.94 5.69
C LEU A 194 -12.59 -13.39 6.13
N GLY A 195 -13.11 -12.83 7.22
CA GLY A 195 -14.48 -13.07 7.68
C GLY A 195 -15.55 -12.57 6.72
N ALA A 196 -15.27 -11.51 5.95
CA ALA A 196 -16.12 -11.04 4.86
C ALA A 196 -15.97 -11.88 3.56
N GLY A 197 -15.08 -12.87 3.53
CA GLY A 197 -14.83 -13.69 2.35
C GLY A 197 -13.99 -13.01 1.26
N PHE A 198 -13.32 -11.91 1.57
CA PHE A 198 -12.42 -11.21 0.65
C PHE A 198 -10.99 -11.74 0.75
N GLN A 199 -10.24 -11.65 -0.35
CA GLN A 199 -8.80 -11.94 -0.30
C GLN A 199 -8.08 -10.83 0.47
N LEU A 200 -7.13 -11.20 1.33
CA LEU A 200 -6.18 -10.26 1.90
C LEU A 200 -4.86 -10.30 1.15
N ASN A 201 -4.46 -9.15 0.61
CA ASN A 201 -3.20 -8.94 -0.09
C ASN A 201 -2.34 -8.01 0.77
N PHE A 202 -1.37 -8.57 1.49
CA PHE A 202 -0.65 -7.87 2.55
C PHE A 202 0.75 -7.50 2.09
N HIS A 203 1.14 -6.22 2.14
CA HIS A 203 2.50 -5.79 1.84
C HIS A 203 3.46 -6.22 2.96
N ALA A 204 4.50 -6.98 2.59
CA ALA A 204 5.62 -7.27 3.46
C ALA A 204 6.92 -7.42 2.64
N ILE A 205 7.87 -6.51 2.87
CA ILE A 205 9.17 -6.52 2.18
C ILE A 205 10.22 -7.22 3.04
N GLY A 206 10.35 -6.85 4.31
CA GLY A 206 11.37 -7.38 5.22
C GLY A 206 11.01 -8.75 5.80
N ASP A 207 12.01 -9.51 6.22
CA ASP A 207 11.84 -10.87 6.75
C ASP A 207 10.99 -10.89 8.03
N ARG A 208 11.16 -9.90 8.92
CA ARG A 208 10.33 -9.77 10.12
C ARG A 208 8.86 -9.50 9.77
N ALA A 209 8.58 -8.65 8.77
CA ALA A 209 7.21 -8.39 8.33
C ALA A 209 6.57 -9.64 7.71
N ASN A 210 7.32 -10.36 6.86
CA ASN A 210 6.85 -11.61 6.25
C ASN A 210 6.50 -12.66 7.30
N GLN A 211 7.36 -12.85 8.30
CA GLN A 211 7.13 -13.79 9.40
C GLN A 211 5.83 -13.45 10.15
N MET A 212 5.65 -12.20 10.55
CA MET A 212 4.45 -11.74 11.28
C MET A 212 3.16 -11.92 10.48
N VAL A 213 3.20 -11.65 9.17
CA VAL A 213 2.04 -11.81 8.28
C VAL A 213 1.68 -13.29 8.08
N LEU A 214 2.67 -14.16 7.93
CA LEU A 214 2.44 -15.61 7.80
C LEU A 214 1.90 -16.20 9.10
N ASP A 215 2.43 -15.80 10.25
CA ASP A 215 1.92 -16.17 11.58
C ASP A 215 0.45 -15.78 11.72
N GLU A 216 0.09 -14.58 11.25
CA GLU A 216 -1.27 -14.09 11.34
C GLU A 216 -2.24 -14.81 10.41
N PHE A 217 -1.80 -15.14 9.19
CA PHE A 217 -2.59 -15.99 8.28
C PHE A 217 -2.86 -17.36 8.92
N GLU A 218 -1.83 -18.03 9.43
CA GLU A 218 -1.95 -19.34 10.08
C GLU A 218 -2.95 -19.32 11.25
N ARG A 219 -2.83 -18.30 12.11
CA ARG A 219 -3.73 -18.09 13.26
C ARG A 219 -5.17 -17.80 12.82
N THR A 220 -5.35 -16.96 11.81
CA THR A 220 -6.68 -16.57 11.34
C THR A 220 -7.35 -17.71 10.58
N PHE A 221 -6.62 -18.47 9.76
CA PHE A 221 -7.17 -19.63 9.07
C PHE A 221 -7.70 -20.69 10.03
N SER A 222 -7.01 -20.89 11.16
CA SER A 222 -7.44 -21.85 12.19
C SER A 222 -8.73 -21.43 12.91
N SER A 223 -9.07 -20.14 12.95
CA SER A 223 -10.20 -19.60 13.73
C SER A 223 -11.36 -19.10 12.87
N THR A 224 -11.07 -18.40 11.77
CA THR A 224 -12.05 -17.78 10.86
C THR A 224 -12.15 -18.52 9.52
N GLY A 225 -11.13 -19.27 9.13
CA GLY A 225 -11.00 -19.86 7.79
C GLY A 225 -10.43 -18.87 6.77
N GLY A 226 -10.68 -19.10 5.49
CA GLY A 226 -10.20 -18.23 4.41
C GLY A 226 -8.92 -18.69 3.71
N GLN A 227 -8.36 -19.86 4.06
CA GLN A 227 -7.15 -20.42 3.44
C GLN A 227 -7.28 -20.59 1.92
N GLU A 228 -8.47 -20.98 1.44
CA GLU A 228 -8.74 -21.18 0.00
C GLU A 228 -8.98 -19.87 -0.77
N LEU A 229 -9.01 -18.72 -0.09
CA LEU A 229 -9.29 -17.43 -0.74
C LEU A 229 -8.15 -16.99 -1.67
N ARG A 230 -7.00 -17.67 -1.68
CA ARG A 230 -5.80 -17.30 -2.44
C ARG A 230 -5.26 -15.93 -2.05
N ASN A 231 -5.09 -15.75 -0.74
CA ASN A 231 -4.47 -14.57 -0.13
C ASN A 231 -3.04 -14.38 -0.62
N ARG A 232 -2.52 -13.17 -0.49
CA ARG A 232 -1.20 -12.81 -1.02
C ARG A 232 -0.35 -12.11 0.01
N VAL A 233 0.95 -12.35 -0.06
CA VAL A 233 1.93 -11.37 0.41
C VAL A 233 2.45 -10.63 -0.81
N GLU A 234 2.26 -9.32 -0.83
CA GLU A 234 2.81 -8.44 -1.86
C GLU A 234 4.29 -8.16 -1.55
N HIS A 235 5.10 -8.14 -2.60
CA HIS A 235 6.56 -8.07 -2.60
C HIS A 235 7.21 -9.39 -2.20
N ALA A 236 7.08 -9.81 -0.94
CA ALA A 236 7.73 -11.00 -0.40
C ALA A 236 9.23 -11.03 -0.77
N GLN A 237 9.92 -9.90 -0.55
CA GLN A 237 11.22 -9.61 -1.16
C GLN A 237 12.40 -10.16 -0.34
N VAL A 238 12.37 -10.00 0.98
CA VAL A 238 13.33 -10.58 1.92
C VAL A 238 12.58 -11.58 2.80
N ILE A 239 12.89 -12.87 2.66
CA ILE A 239 12.20 -13.96 3.36
C ILE A 239 13.23 -14.78 4.12
N ALA A 240 12.95 -15.08 5.40
CA ALA A 240 13.75 -16.03 6.17
C ALA A 240 13.64 -17.43 5.56
N ALA A 241 14.73 -18.18 5.51
CA ALA A 241 14.75 -19.48 4.82
C ALA A 241 13.71 -20.47 5.40
N GLU A 242 13.45 -20.41 6.72
CA GLU A 242 12.42 -21.20 7.39
C GLU A 242 10.97 -20.84 7.00
N ASP A 243 10.71 -19.61 6.53
CA ASP A 243 9.36 -19.18 6.14
C ASP A 243 9.00 -19.55 4.69
N LEU A 244 9.97 -19.99 3.88
CA LEU A 244 9.74 -20.30 2.46
C LEU A 244 8.68 -21.39 2.25
N SER A 245 8.69 -22.47 3.05
CA SER A 245 7.73 -23.56 2.91
C SER A 245 6.32 -23.16 3.34
N ARG A 246 6.21 -22.19 4.27
CA ARG A 246 4.95 -21.74 4.84
C ARG A 246 4.02 -21.13 3.80
N PHE A 247 4.54 -20.45 2.78
CA PHE A 247 3.72 -19.96 1.66
C PHE A 247 2.90 -21.09 1.00
N ALA A 248 3.54 -22.25 0.75
CA ALA A 248 2.87 -23.39 0.15
C ALA A 248 1.91 -24.08 1.13
N GLU A 249 2.34 -24.28 2.38
CA GLU A 249 1.54 -24.91 3.44
C GLU A 249 0.26 -24.12 3.74
N LEU A 250 0.38 -22.79 3.81
CA LEU A 250 -0.72 -21.86 4.08
C LEU A 250 -1.53 -21.49 2.82
N LYS A 251 -1.10 -21.93 1.63
CA LYS A 251 -1.70 -21.54 0.33
C LYS A 251 -1.73 -20.02 0.10
N VAL A 252 -0.76 -19.30 0.67
CA VAL A 252 -0.56 -17.86 0.48
C VAL A 252 0.37 -17.65 -0.72
N LEU A 253 0.02 -16.73 -1.61
CA LEU A 253 0.78 -16.48 -2.83
C LEU A 253 1.80 -15.35 -2.64
N PRO A 254 3.10 -15.56 -2.93
CA PRO A 254 4.06 -14.47 -3.02
C PRO A 254 3.87 -13.71 -4.36
N SER A 255 3.39 -12.47 -4.29
CA SER A 255 3.19 -11.57 -5.43
C SER A 255 4.44 -10.70 -5.60
N MET A 256 5.39 -11.18 -6.42
CA MET A 256 6.73 -10.61 -6.56
C MET A 256 6.86 -9.68 -7.78
N GLN A 257 7.73 -8.66 -7.69
CA GLN A 257 8.04 -7.72 -8.77
C GLN A 257 9.50 -7.88 -9.21
N PRO A 258 9.81 -8.69 -10.25
CA PRO A 258 11.19 -8.99 -10.65
C PRO A 258 12.05 -7.77 -10.99
N THR A 259 11.43 -6.66 -11.42
CA THR A 259 12.12 -5.40 -11.71
C THR A 259 12.84 -4.84 -10.49
N HIS A 260 12.35 -5.12 -9.27
CA HIS A 260 12.98 -4.67 -8.02
C HIS A 260 14.40 -5.20 -7.91
N ALA A 261 14.68 -6.45 -8.31
CA ALA A 261 16.03 -7.02 -8.27
C ALA A 261 17.06 -6.18 -9.07
N THR A 262 16.60 -5.46 -10.10
CA THR A 262 17.47 -4.58 -10.90
C THR A 262 17.52 -3.15 -10.39
N SER A 263 16.41 -2.58 -9.91
CA SER A 263 16.39 -1.22 -9.34
C SER A 263 17.10 -1.14 -8.00
N ASP A 264 17.02 -2.21 -7.22
CA ASP A 264 17.43 -2.26 -5.81
C ASP A 264 18.89 -2.68 -5.64
N LYS A 265 19.54 -3.06 -6.74
CA LYS A 265 20.90 -3.63 -6.76
C LYS A 265 21.97 -2.74 -6.13
N ASN A 266 21.81 -1.42 -6.22
CA ASN A 266 22.80 -0.43 -5.80
C ASN A 266 22.33 0.39 -4.58
N MET A 267 21.29 -0.07 -3.89
CA MET A 267 20.78 0.59 -2.68
C MET A 267 21.69 0.31 -1.49
#